data_AF-A0A1H3HN67-F1
#
_entry.id   AF-A0A1H3HN67-F1
#
_cell.length_a   1.000
_cell.length_b   1.000
_cell.length_c   1.000
_cell.angle_alpha   90.00
_cell.angle_beta   90.00
_cell.angle_gamma   90.00
#
_symmetry.space_group_name_H-M   'P 1'
#
loop_
_entity.id
_entity.type
_entity.pdbx_description
1 polymer ?
#
loop_
_entity_poly.entity_id
_entity_poly.type
_entity_poly.pdbx_seq_one_letter_code
_entity_poly.pdbx_strand_id
1 'polypeptide(L)'
;MLDLFASSNLYVKIYPDEMEVTYLKDNLTIRRQASQKFSSDRMLIADFHAAEEHLKSIIKELPTRWRSHTMLIQHMVDLGGGLYEVEKRALRDISDHVGAKRVFIVPHTDELSTEEAVHKLAMGLKGGAFMPPDLVT
;
A
#
# COMPACT_ATOMS: atom_id res chain seq x y z
N MET A 1 18.54 -18.41 -1.79
CA MET A 1 18.57 -16.96 -1.50
C MET A 1 17.30 -16.41 -2.14
N LEU A 2 16.27 -16.19 -1.32
CA LEU A 2 14.86 -16.10 -1.74
C LEU A 2 14.62 -15.04 -2.81
N ASP A 3 13.73 -15.37 -3.75
CA ASP A 3 13.16 -14.52 -4.81
C ASP A 3 12.45 -13.27 -4.25
N LEU A 4 13.22 -12.35 -3.66
CA LEU A 4 12.76 -10.98 -3.39
C LEU A 4 12.45 -10.23 -4.68
N PHE A 5 13.01 -10.75 -5.79
CA PHE A 5 12.80 -10.22 -7.11
C PHE A 5 11.44 -10.67 -7.60
N ALA A 6 11.08 -11.93 -7.91
CA ALA A 6 9.85 -12.37 -8.64
C ALA A 6 8.47 -11.63 -8.51
N SER A 7 8.23 -10.75 -7.54
CA SER A 7 7.07 -9.84 -7.44
C SER A 7 7.44 -8.36 -7.55
N SER A 8 6.57 -7.53 -8.14
CA SER A 8 6.75 -6.08 -8.14
C SER A 8 6.48 -5.51 -6.74
N ASN A 9 7.52 -4.97 -6.10
CA ASN A 9 7.44 -4.39 -4.77
C ASN A 9 6.98 -2.93 -4.87
N LEU A 10 5.84 -2.64 -4.26
CA LEU A 10 5.16 -1.36 -4.33
C LEU A 10 5.02 -0.77 -2.94
N TYR A 11 5.28 0.52 -2.82
CA TYR A 11 4.98 1.30 -1.63
C TYR A 11 3.82 2.23 -1.94
N VAL A 12 2.72 2.08 -1.22
CA VAL A 12 1.46 2.78 -1.42
C VAL A 12 1.23 3.69 -0.23
N LYS A 13 1.25 5.00 -0.46
CA LYS A 13 0.83 6.01 0.49
C LYS A 13 -0.60 6.42 0.19
N ILE A 14 -1.46 6.37 1.20
CA ILE A 14 -2.87 6.76 1.09
C ILE A 14 -3.16 8.05 1.87
N TYR A 15 -3.87 8.95 1.19
CA TYR A 15 -4.39 10.22 1.68
C TYR A 15 -5.90 10.27 1.39
N PRO A 16 -6.64 11.24 1.94
CA PRO A 16 -8.04 11.46 1.54
C PRO A 16 -8.16 11.71 0.03
N ASP A 17 -8.86 10.81 -0.66
CA ASP A 17 -9.14 10.87 -2.11
C ASP A 17 -7.87 10.94 -2.99
N GLU A 18 -6.73 10.52 -2.48
CA GLU A 18 -5.44 10.58 -3.18
C GLU A 18 -4.57 9.38 -2.81
N MET A 19 -3.83 8.87 -3.80
CA MET A 19 -2.84 7.80 -3.57
C MET A 19 -1.53 8.15 -4.27
N GLU A 20 -0.44 7.81 -3.62
CA GLU A 20 0.91 7.84 -4.18
C GLU A 20 1.49 6.43 -4.17
N VAL A 21 1.85 5.92 -5.34
CA VAL A 21 2.41 4.58 -5.49
C VAL A 21 3.82 4.67 -6.05
N THR A 22 4.78 4.16 -5.30
CA THR A 22 6.18 4.06 -5.69
C THR A 22 6.53 2.62 -6.04
N TYR A 23 7.01 2.40 -7.26
CA TYR A 23 7.66 1.17 -7.64
C TYR A 23 9.10 1.18 -7.16
N LEU A 24 9.35 0.46 -6.05
CA LEU A 24 10.58 0.56 -5.27
C LEU A 24 11.85 0.17 -6.04
N LYS A 25 11.72 -0.70 -7.05
CA LYS A 25 12.87 -1.15 -7.85
C LYS A 25 13.51 -0.02 -8.65
N ASP A 26 12.67 0.78 -9.31
CA ASP A 26 13.11 1.82 -10.24
C ASP A 26 12.89 3.24 -9.66
N ASN A 27 12.44 3.31 -8.40
CA ASN A 27 12.04 4.53 -7.69
C ASN A 27 11.09 5.42 -8.52
N LEU A 28 10.18 4.78 -9.26
CA LEU A 28 9.17 5.47 -10.07
C LEU A 28 7.93 5.69 -9.22
N THR A 29 7.58 6.96 -9.03
CA THR A 29 6.41 7.34 -8.23
C THR A 29 5.31 7.93 -9.11
N ILE A 30 4.08 7.45 -8.92
CA ILE A 30 2.87 8.05 -9.47
C ILE A 30 2.00 8.51 -8.30
N ARG A 31 1.78 9.81 -8.19
CA ARG A 31 0.83 10.42 -7.26
C ARG A 31 -0.38 10.92 -8.03
N ARG A 32 -1.60 10.63 -7.55
CA ARG A 32 -2.83 10.95 -8.27
C ARG A 32 -4.01 11.19 -7.35
N GLN A 33 -4.75 12.26 -7.63
CA GLN A 33 -6.08 12.53 -7.08
C GLN A 33 -7.12 11.62 -7.73
N ALA A 34 -8.01 11.05 -6.91
CA ALA A 34 -9.12 10.25 -7.41
C ALA A 34 -10.15 11.10 -8.14
N SER A 35 -10.70 10.54 -9.22
CA SER A 35 -11.83 11.12 -9.95
C SER A 35 -13.14 10.99 -9.18
N GLN A 36 -13.31 9.92 -8.42
CA GLN A 36 -14.43 9.69 -7.52
C GLN A 36 -13.94 9.72 -6.07
N LYS A 37 -14.66 10.47 -5.23
CA LYS A 37 -14.41 10.52 -3.79
C LYS A 37 -14.54 9.13 -3.18
N PHE A 38 -13.51 8.69 -2.45
CA PHE A 38 -13.50 7.41 -1.76
C PHE A 38 -13.30 7.51 -0.25
N SER A 39 -12.96 8.69 0.27
CA SER A 39 -12.76 8.96 1.70
C SER A 39 -13.94 9.70 2.32
N SER A 40 -13.96 9.78 3.64
CA SER A 40 -14.90 10.58 4.44
C SER A 40 -14.16 11.33 5.54
N ASP A 41 -14.87 12.12 6.35
CA ASP A 41 -14.26 12.90 7.44
C ASP A 41 -13.58 12.03 8.51
N ARG A 42 -13.90 10.73 8.58
CA ARG A 42 -13.39 9.79 9.60
C ARG A 42 -12.72 8.54 9.05
N MET A 43 -12.72 8.33 7.74
CA MET A 43 -12.21 7.11 7.10
C MET A 43 -11.51 7.45 5.80
N LEU A 44 -10.32 6.91 5.60
CA LEU A 44 -9.58 6.99 4.34
C LEU A 44 -10.25 6.16 3.26
N ILE A 45 -10.90 5.05 3.62
CA ILE A 45 -11.66 4.20 2.69
C ILE A 45 -13.12 4.10 3.15
N ALA A 46 -13.96 4.97 2.62
CA ALA A 46 -15.42 4.98 2.80
C ALA A 46 -16.18 4.41 1.58
N ASP A 47 -15.65 4.58 0.36
CA ASP A 47 -16.14 3.92 -0.86
C ASP A 47 -15.06 2.97 -1.39
N PHE A 48 -15.29 1.67 -1.19
CA PHE A 48 -14.35 0.62 -1.56
C PHE A 48 -14.12 0.55 -3.07
N HIS A 49 -15.19 0.69 -3.86
CA HIS A 49 -15.10 0.50 -5.30
C HIS A 49 -14.32 1.66 -5.93
N ALA A 50 -14.61 2.90 -5.52
CA ALA A 50 -13.88 4.06 -5.97
C ALA A 50 -12.37 3.99 -5.62
N ALA A 51 -12.04 3.54 -4.41
CA ALA A 51 -10.65 3.34 -4.00
C ALA A 51 -9.94 2.25 -4.82
N GLU A 52 -10.61 1.13 -5.09
CA GLU A 52 -10.07 0.05 -5.91
C GLU A 52 -9.80 0.51 -7.34
N GLU A 53 -10.77 1.15 -7.99
CA GLU A 53 -10.61 1.66 -9.35
C GLU A 53 -9.47 2.68 -9.44
N HIS A 54 -9.36 3.55 -8.43
CA HIS A 54 -8.29 4.53 -8.33
C HIS A 54 -6.92 3.87 -8.24
N LEU A 55 -6.72 2.95 -7.29
CA LEU A 55 -5.47 2.20 -7.13
C LEU A 55 -5.13 1.44 -8.42
N LYS A 56 -6.11 0.73 -8.99
CA LYS A 56 -5.95 -0.03 -10.23
C LYS A 56 -5.52 0.84 -11.41
N SER A 57 -6.01 2.07 -11.49
CA SER A 57 -5.60 3.02 -12.54
C SER A 57 -4.10 3.34 -12.44
N ILE A 58 -3.58 3.53 -11.22
CA ILE A 58 -2.17 3.82 -10.98
C ILE A 58 -1.32 2.58 -11.29
N ILE A 59 -1.71 1.41 -10.79
CA ILE A 59 -0.96 0.16 -11.02
C ILE A 59 -0.81 -0.18 -12.50
N LYS A 60 -1.83 0.08 -13.32
CA LYS A 60 -1.78 -0.16 -14.78
C LYS A 60 -0.75 0.67 -15.52
N GLU A 61 -0.37 1.83 -14.98
CA GLU A 61 0.60 2.74 -15.61
C GLU A 61 2.04 2.48 -15.15
N LEU A 62 2.21 1.79 -14.03
CA LEU A 62 3.53 1.40 -13.57
C LEU A 62 4.11 0.34 -14.53
N PRO A 63 5.42 0.41 -14.86
CA PRO A 63 6.09 -0.55 -15.73
C PRO A 63 6.41 -1.85 -14.96
N THR A 64 5.42 -2.43 -14.28
CA THR A 64 5.59 -3.68 -13.54
C THR A 64 5.76 -4.83 -14.53
N ARG A 65 6.94 -5.48 -14.49
CA ARG A 65 7.21 -6.64 -15.36
C ARG A 65 6.41 -7.89 -14.95
N TRP A 66 5.82 -7.90 -13.76
CA TRP A 66 5.23 -9.08 -13.15
C TRP A 66 3.78 -8.88 -12.76
N ARG A 67 3.02 -9.97 -12.89
CA ARG A 67 1.59 -10.01 -12.57
C ARG A 67 1.29 -10.08 -11.06
N SER A 68 2.30 -10.39 -10.25
CA SER A 68 2.18 -10.48 -8.79
C SER A 68 2.88 -9.30 -8.13
N HIS A 69 2.17 -8.62 -7.25
CA HIS A 69 2.68 -7.49 -6.49
C HIS A 69 2.89 -7.87 -5.02
N THR A 70 3.87 -7.23 -4.37
CA THR A 70 3.96 -7.16 -2.92
C THR A 70 3.79 -5.69 -2.54
N MET A 71 2.82 -5.38 -1.69
CA MET A 71 2.50 -4.00 -1.32
C MET A 71 2.83 -3.72 0.14
N LEU A 72 3.54 -2.62 0.39
CA LEU A 72 3.61 -1.95 1.68
C LEU A 72 2.68 -0.75 1.61
N ILE A 73 1.68 -0.69 2.48
CA ILE A 73 0.68 0.39 2.52
C ILE A 73 0.89 1.21 3.77
N GLN A 74 0.91 2.53 3.63
CA GLN A 74 0.98 3.46 4.74
C GLN A 74 -0.10 4.53 4.61
N HIS A 75 -0.82 4.75 5.71
CA HIS A 75 -1.73 5.89 5.81
C HIS A 75 -0.96 7.13 6.23
N MET A 76 -1.21 8.25 5.57
CA MET A 76 -0.44 9.48 5.77
C MET A 76 -1.17 10.52 6.63
N VAL A 77 -2.43 10.26 6.97
CA VAL A 77 -3.27 11.15 7.77
C VAL A 77 -4.08 10.31 8.74
N ASP A 78 -4.13 10.71 10.01
CA ASP A 78 -5.07 10.17 10.98
C ASP A 78 -6.38 10.99 10.92
N LEU A 79 -7.46 10.34 10.45
CA LEU A 79 -8.80 10.93 10.40
C LEU A 79 -9.60 10.67 11.69
N GLY A 80 -8.93 10.18 12.73
CA GLY A 80 -9.42 10.00 14.08
C GLY A 80 -9.32 8.54 14.51
N GLY A 81 -8.44 8.26 15.49
CA GLY A 81 -8.33 6.95 16.13
C GLY A 81 -7.38 5.98 15.43
N GLY A 82 -6.61 6.46 14.43
CA GLY A 82 -5.78 5.64 13.57
C GLY A 82 -6.59 4.81 12.57
N LEU A 83 -5.91 3.93 11.85
CA LEU A 83 -6.53 3.09 10.84
C LEU A 83 -7.40 1.99 11.49
N TYR A 84 -8.72 2.04 11.26
CA TYR A 84 -9.66 1.06 11.82
C TYR A 84 -9.48 -0.34 11.20
N GLU A 85 -9.90 -1.39 11.90
CA GLU A 85 -9.84 -2.77 11.37
C GLU A 85 -10.61 -2.94 10.06
N VAL A 86 -11.73 -2.22 9.90
CA VAL A 86 -12.51 -2.24 8.65
C VAL A 86 -11.72 -1.63 7.49
N GLU A 87 -10.92 -0.61 7.74
CA GLU A 87 -10.08 0.03 6.72
C GLU A 87 -8.88 -0.85 6.38
N LYS A 88 -8.24 -1.48 7.38
CA LYS A 88 -7.18 -2.46 7.13
C LYS A 88 -7.66 -3.60 6.24
N ARG A 89 -8.88 -4.08 6.49
CA ARG A 89 -9.52 -5.09 5.64
C ARG A 89 -9.78 -4.56 4.23
N ALA A 90 -10.36 -3.37 4.11
CA ALA A 90 -10.59 -2.74 2.82
C ALA A 90 -9.29 -2.57 2.01
N LEU A 91 -8.20 -2.11 2.64
CA LEU A 91 -6.90 -1.96 1.99
C LEU A 91 -6.34 -3.29 1.49
N ARG A 92 -6.51 -4.38 2.23
CA ARG A 92 -6.10 -5.73 1.79
C ARG A 92 -6.94 -6.20 0.61
N ASP A 93 -8.26 -6.04 0.70
CA ASP A 93 -9.19 -6.51 -0.33
C ASP A 93 -8.95 -5.76 -1.66
N ILE A 94 -8.81 -4.41 -1.66
CA ILE A 94 -8.49 -3.67 -2.90
C ILE A 94 -7.10 -4.06 -3.45
N SER A 95 -6.15 -4.39 -2.58
CA SER A 95 -4.80 -4.79 -2.98
C SER A 95 -4.79 -6.16 -3.65
N ASP A 96 -5.55 -7.13 -3.13
CA ASP A 96 -5.69 -8.45 -3.75
C ASP A 96 -6.35 -8.35 -5.13
N HIS A 97 -7.37 -7.49 -5.28
CA HIS A 97 -8.05 -7.24 -6.55
C HIS A 97 -7.15 -6.61 -7.63
N VAL A 98 -6.09 -5.90 -7.25
CA VAL A 98 -5.06 -5.39 -8.17
C VAL A 98 -3.85 -6.34 -8.31
N GLY A 99 -3.95 -7.56 -7.78
CA GLY A 99 -2.98 -8.63 -7.96
C GLY A 99 -1.85 -8.66 -6.92
N ALA A 100 -2.04 -8.03 -5.75
CA ALA A 100 -1.10 -8.17 -4.64
C ALA A 100 -1.21 -9.57 -4.03
N LYS A 101 -0.07 -10.27 -3.92
CA LYS A 101 0.02 -11.57 -3.23
C LYS A 101 0.34 -11.45 -1.76
N ARG A 102 0.94 -10.32 -1.37
CA ARG A 102 1.32 -10.00 -0.01
C ARG A 102 1.09 -8.52 0.23
N VAL A 103 0.44 -8.22 1.33
CA VAL A 103 0.11 -6.86 1.75
C VAL A 103 0.62 -6.70 3.17
N PHE A 104 1.29 -5.59 3.41
CA PHE A 104 1.76 -5.19 4.71
C PHE A 104 1.29 -3.77 4.97
N ILE A 105 0.83 -3.49 6.17
CA ILE A 105 0.28 -2.18 6.54
C ILE A 105 1.14 -1.58 7.64
N VAL A 106 1.54 -0.33 7.44
CA VAL A 106 2.23 0.53 8.42
C VAL A 106 1.16 1.27 9.25
N PRO A 107 1.11 1.04 10.57
CA PRO A 107 0.06 1.54 11.46
C PRO A 107 0.37 2.93 12.05
N HIS A 108 1.29 3.69 11.45
CA HIS A 108 1.61 5.07 11.85
C HIS A 108 1.72 5.99 10.63
N THR A 109 1.67 7.30 10.89
CA THR A 109 1.68 8.36 9.85
C THR A 109 3.07 8.92 9.54
N ASP A 110 4.09 8.61 10.34
CA ASP A 110 5.46 9.07 10.10
C ASP A 110 5.99 8.49 8.78
N GLU A 111 6.16 9.34 7.77
CA GLU A 111 6.50 8.92 6.41
C GLU A 111 7.80 8.14 6.38
N LEU A 112 7.76 6.96 5.77
CA LEU A 112 8.97 6.18 5.50
C LEU A 112 9.67 6.70 4.25
N SER A 113 10.99 6.83 4.33
CA SER A 113 11.84 6.95 3.14
C SER A 113 11.76 5.68 2.28
N THR A 114 12.13 5.80 1.00
CA THR A 114 12.19 4.64 0.09
C THR A 114 13.08 3.52 0.63
N GLU A 115 14.20 3.86 1.28
CA GLU A 115 15.11 2.88 1.88
C GLU A 115 14.47 2.13 3.05
N GLU A 116 13.77 2.85 3.94
CA GLU A 116 13.03 2.25 5.05
C GLU A 116 11.87 1.39 4.57
N ALA A 117 11.15 1.83 3.52
CA ALA A 117 10.07 1.06 2.90
C ALA A 117 10.60 -0.26 2.32
N VAL A 118 11.73 -0.23 1.61
CA VAL A 118 12.41 -1.44 1.11
C VAL A 118 12.81 -2.36 2.28
N HIS A 119 13.38 -1.79 3.33
CA HIS A 119 13.81 -2.55 4.51
C HIS A 119 12.63 -3.24 5.21
N LYS A 120 11.55 -2.51 5.50
CA LYS A 120 10.35 -3.06 6.14
C LYS A 120 9.69 -4.13 5.29
N LEU A 121 9.56 -3.91 3.98
CA LEU A 121 8.98 -4.90 3.06
C LEU A 121 9.84 -6.17 3.01
N ALA A 122 11.17 -6.04 2.99
CA ALA A 122 12.08 -7.18 3.06
C ALA A 122 11.97 -7.95 4.39
N MET A 123 11.78 -7.26 5.52
CA MET A 123 11.53 -7.89 6.82
C MET A 123 10.18 -8.62 6.85
N GLY A 124 9.10 -7.97 6.38
CA GLY A 124 7.77 -8.58 6.28
C GLY A 124 7.75 -9.85 5.43
N LEU A 125 8.51 -9.86 4.32
CA LEU A 125 8.64 -11.04 3.45
C LEU A 125 9.34 -12.23 4.13
N LYS A 126 10.30 -11.97 5.03
CA LYS A 126 11.03 -13.02 5.78
C LYS A 126 10.16 -13.70 6.84
N GLY A 127 9.22 -12.96 7.45
CA GLY A 127 8.27 -13.47 8.44
C GLY A 127 8.90 -13.94 9.77
N GLY A 128 8.05 -14.39 10.70
CA GLY A 128 8.47 -14.99 11.98
C GLY A 128 9.05 -13.99 12.99
N ALA A 129 10.14 -14.36 13.67
CA ALA A 129 10.78 -13.55 14.74
C ALA A 129 11.35 -12.19 14.28
N PHE A 130 11.37 -11.93 12.97
CA PHE A 130 11.89 -10.70 12.35
C PHE A 130 10.80 -9.82 11.76
N MET A 131 9.51 -10.10 12.00
CA MET A 131 8.44 -9.20 11.59
C MET A 131 8.54 -7.91 12.43
N PRO A 132 8.59 -6.72 11.81
CA PRO A 132 8.56 -5.47 12.56
C PRO A 132 7.29 -5.43 13.43
N PRO A 133 7.38 -5.02 14.71
CA PRO A 133 6.23 -4.98 15.61
C PRO A 133 5.14 -4.02 15.13
N ASP A 134 5.51 -3.08 14.26
CA ASP A 134 4.69 -2.08 13.61
C ASP A 134 4.37 -2.44 12.15
N LEU A 135 4.31 -3.73 11.81
CA LEU A 135 3.83 -4.20 10.52
C LEU A 135 2.64 -5.12 10.72
N VAL A 136 1.52 -4.81 10.10
CA VAL A 136 0.31 -5.66 10.16
C VAL A 136 0.11 -6.33 8.81
N THR A 137 0.06 -7.67 8.80
CA THR A 137 -0.26 -8.48 7.62
C THR A 137 -1.74 -8.55 7.37
#